data_AF-A4YYN3-F1
#
_entry.id   AF-A4YYN3-F1
#
_cell.length_a   1.000
_cell.length_b   1.000
_cell.length_c   1.000
_cell.angle_alpha   90.00
_cell.angle_beta   90.00
_cell.angle_gamma   90.00
#
_symmetry.space_group_name_H-M   'P 1'
#
loop_
_entity.id
_entity.type
_entity.pdbx_description
1 polymer ?
#
loop_
_entity_poly.entity_id
_entity_poly.type
_entity_poly.pdbx_seq_one_letter_code
_entity_poly.pdbx_strand_id
1 'polypeptide(L)'
;MRVLLIRVLAVVASTAASASAWAADADHGADLARRWCSSCHLIEGAQKQASADVPSFAEIAQKADFTPEKIAFFLLDPHPKMPSFPLNRLEAADIAAYIGSLRK
;
A
#
# COMPACT_ATOMS: atom_id res chain seq x y z
N MET A 1 -31.39 -37.15 -49.62
CA MET A 1 -30.75 -35.81 -49.70
C MET A 1 -31.65 -34.76 -49.07
N ARG A 2 -31.37 -34.37 -47.83
CA ARG A 2 -31.56 -33.01 -47.27
C ARG A 2 -31.11 -33.04 -45.81
N VAL A 3 -30.10 -32.24 -45.55
CA VAL A 3 -29.18 -32.27 -44.41
C VAL A 3 -29.87 -31.77 -43.14
N LEU A 4 -29.71 -32.51 -42.04
CA LEU A 4 -30.13 -32.12 -40.70
C LEU A 4 -29.25 -30.94 -40.24
N LEU A 5 -29.84 -29.75 -40.06
CA LEU A 5 -29.13 -28.57 -39.56
C LEU A 5 -28.94 -28.69 -38.04
N ILE A 6 -27.81 -29.25 -37.62
CA ILE A 6 -27.38 -29.22 -36.22
C ILE A 6 -26.83 -27.81 -35.94
N ARG A 7 -27.62 -26.97 -35.26
CA ARG A 7 -27.14 -25.71 -34.70
C ARG A 7 -26.20 -26.03 -33.54
N VAL A 8 -24.89 -26.02 -33.81
CA VAL A 8 -23.86 -26.08 -32.77
C VAL A 8 -23.87 -24.74 -32.04
N LEU A 9 -24.46 -24.72 -30.84
CA LEU A 9 -24.40 -23.58 -29.94
C LEU A 9 -23.03 -23.61 -29.25
N ALA A 10 -22.06 -22.86 -29.77
CA ALA A 10 -20.76 -22.71 -29.15
C ALA A 10 -20.90 -21.89 -27.85
N VAL A 11 -20.90 -22.57 -26.70
CA VAL A 11 -20.79 -21.92 -25.39
C VAL A 11 -19.34 -21.46 -25.24
N VAL A 12 -19.09 -20.18 -25.49
CA VAL A 12 -17.82 -19.54 -25.15
C VAL A 12 -17.79 -19.37 -23.63
N ALA A 13 -17.16 -20.31 -22.93
CA ALA A 13 -16.88 -20.18 -21.52
C ALA A 13 -15.74 -19.16 -21.34
N SER A 14 -16.11 -17.90 -21.13
CA SER A 14 -15.17 -16.85 -20.75
C SER A 14 -14.61 -17.14 -19.35
N THR A 15 -13.45 -17.79 -19.27
CA THR A 15 -12.68 -17.88 -18.02
C THR A 15 -12.13 -16.48 -17.72
N ALA A 16 -12.87 -15.71 -16.92
CA ALA A 16 -12.34 -14.49 -16.32
C ALA A 16 -11.21 -14.91 -15.36
N ALA A 17 -9.96 -14.74 -15.79
CA ALA A 17 -8.82 -14.85 -14.91
C ALA A 17 -8.93 -13.70 -13.91
N SER A 18 -9.41 -13.97 -12.70
CA SER A 18 -9.33 -13.04 -11.58
C SER A 18 -7.86 -12.80 -11.29
N ALA A 19 -7.32 -11.68 -11.77
CA ALA A 19 -6.05 -11.17 -11.29
C ALA A 19 -6.19 -11.02 -9.78
N SER A 20 -5.46 -11.84 -9.02
CA SER A 20 -5.42 -11.72 -7.57
C SER A 20 -4.71 -10.40 -7.28
N ALA A 21 -5.47 -9.34 -7.01
CA ALA A 21 -4.92 -8.11 -6.48
C ALA A 21 -4.32 -8.45 -5.11
N TRP A 22 -2.99 -8.39 -5.01
CA TRP A 22 -2.34 -8.50 -3.71
C TRP A 22 -2.76 -7.27 -2.91
N ALA A 23 -3.54 -7.49 -1.86
CA ALA A 23 -3.86 -6.45 -0.91
C ALA A 23 -2.57 -6.06 -0.16
N ALA A 24 -2.40 -4.78 0.14
CA ALA A 24 -1.28 -4.32 0.93
C ALA A 24 -1.34 -4.92 2.36
N ASP A 25 -0.18 -5.25 2.90
CA ASP A 25 0.00 -5.88 4.20
C ASP A 25 0.46 -4.85 5.23
N ALA A 26 -0.46 -4.44 6.12
CA ALA A 26 -0.17 -3.44 7.14
C ALA A 26 0.81 -3.95 8.22
N ASP A 27 0.85 -5.26 8.49
CA ASP A 27 1.76 -5.83 9.48
C ASP A 27 3.19 -5.82 8.93
N HIS A 28 3.38 -6.22 7.67
CA HIS A 28 4.65 -6.06 6.98
C HIS A 28 5.06 -4.58 6.87
N GLY A 29 4.09 -3.69 6.62
CA GLY A 29 4.29 -2.23 6.64
C GLY A 29 4.80 -1.70 7.97
N ALA A 30 4.29 -2.22 9.09
CA ALA A 30 4.77 -1.87 10.43
C ALA A 30 6.22 -2.31 10.65
N ASP A 31 6.60 -3.50 10.18
CA ASP A 31 7.97 -4.01 10.27
C ASP A 31 8.96 -3.14 9.49
N LEU A 32 8.59 -2.78 8.25
CA LEU A 32 9.37 -1.87 7.41
C LEU A 32 9.47 -0.48 8.04
N ALA A 33 8.38 0.06 8.56
CA ALA A 33 8.36 1.36 9.23
C ALA A 33 9.27 1.37 10.47
N ARG A 34 9.26 0.31 11.27
CA ARG A 34 10.18 0.17 12.42
C ARG A 34 11.63 0.18 11.99
N ARG A 35 11.96 -0.45 10.87
CA ARG A 35 13.33 -0.46 10.33
C ARG A 35 13.78 0.89 9.77
N TRP A 36 12.92 1.58 9.02
CA TRP A 36 13.35 2.72 8.19
C TRP A 36 12.89 4.09 8.71
N CYS A 37 11.74 4.16 9.36
CA CYS A 37 11.06 5.42 9.65
C CYS A 37 11.18 5.85 11.11
N SER A 38 11.42 4.89 12.02
CA SER A 38 11.39 5.09 13.48
C SER A 38 12.46 6.01 14.05
N SER A 39 13.53 6.30 13.30
CA SER A 39 14.58 7.25 13.73
C SER A 39 14.11 8.71 13.71
N CYS A 40 13.09 9.02 12.89
CA CYS A 40 12.61 10.38 12.67
C CYS A 40 11.13 10.54 13.01
N HIS A 41 10.30 9.55 12.68
CA HIS A 41 8.85 9.57 12.91
C HIS A 41 8.46 8.82 14.19
N LEU A 42 7.45 9.34 14.89
CA LEU A 42 6.66 8.52 15.82
C LEU A 42 5.71 7.65 15.01
N ILE A 43 6.03 6.37 14.89
CA ILE A 43 5.25 5.36 14.19
C ILE A 43 4.35 4.57 15.16
N GLU A 44 4.72 4.49 16.45
CA GLU A 44 3.94 3.83 17.50
C GLU A 44 4.06 4.55 18.86
N GLY A 45 3.11 4.29 19.77
CA GLY A 45 2.94 5.09 21.00
C GLY A 45 4.02 4.94 22.08
N ALA A 46 4.88 3.92 22.00
CA ALA A 46 5.94 3.67 22.99
C ALA A 46 7.32 4.20 22.59
N GLN A 47 7.44 4.82 21.40
CA GLN A 47 8.73 5.36 20.95
C GLN A 47 9.20 6.52 21.82
N LYS A 48 10.47 6.44 22.23
CA LYS A 48 11.12 7.44 23.09
C LYS A 48 11.83 8.54 22.30
N GLN A 49 11.97 8.38 20.99
CA GLN A 49 12.75 9.27 20.13
C GLN A 49 12.02 9.49 18.79
N ALA A 50 11.88 10.76 18.44
CA ALA A 50 11.47 11.24 17.12
C ALA A 50 11.97 12.67 16.94
N SER A 51 12.02 13.13 15.70
CA SER A 51 12.36 14.53 15.39
C SER A 51 11.13 15.41 15.64
N ALA A 52 11.30 16.52 16.36
CA ALA A 52 10.19 17.38 16.78
C ALA A 52 9.39 17.97 15.60
N ASP A 53 10.05 18.26 14.48
CA ASP A 53 9.44 18.88 13.30
C ASP A 53 8.92 17.87 12.25
N VAL A 54 8.81 16.60 12.62
CA VAL A 54 8.40 15.51 11.72
C VAL A 54 7.10 14.90 12.23
N PRO A 55 6.04 14.84 11.42
CA PRO A 55 4.74 14.35 11.88
C PRO A 55 4.82 12.87 12.23
N SER A 56 4.10 12.48 13.28
CA SER A 56 3.81 11.09 13.59
C SER A 56 2.99 10.43 12.48
N PHE A 57 3.05 9.11 12.39
CA PHE A 57 2.22 8.36 11.45
C PHE A 57 0.74 8.55 11.77
N ALA A 58 0.35 8.65 13.04
CA ALA A 58 -1.02 8.95 13.44
C ALA A 58 -1.49 10.34 12.93
N GLU A 59 -0.63 11.36 12.96
CA GLU A 59 -0.95 12.68 12.40
C GLU A 59 -1.04 12.65 10.87
N ILE A 60 -0.14 11.91 10.19
CA ILE A 60 -0.23 11.70 8.74
C ILE A 60 -1.54 11.01 8.39
N ALA A 61 -1.90 9.95 9.13
CA ALA A 61 -3.11 9.18 8.93
C ALA A 61 -4.39 10.01 9.12
N GLN A 62 -4.36 11.07 9.94
CA GLN A 62 -5.50 11.95 10.22
C GLN A 62 -5.67 13.08 9.21
N LYS A 63 -4.74 13.27 8.26
CA LYS A 63 -4.89 14.32 7.23
C LYS A 63 -6.17 14.12 6.41
N ALA A 64 -6.87 15.22 6.15
CA ALA A 64 -8.13 15.22 5.41
C ALA A 64 -7.99 14.64 3.99
N ASP A 65 -6.83 14.82 3.38
CA ASP A 65 -6.54 14.40 2.01
C ASP A 65 -5.69 13.13 1.92
N PHE A 66 -5.48 12.41 3.03
CA PHE A 66 -4.70 11.19 3.06
C PHE A 66 -5.37 10.09 2.22
N THR A 67 -4.55 9.42 1.41
CA THR A 67 -4.88 8.14 0.78
C THR A 67 -3.62 7.26 0.81
N PRO A 68 -3.74 5.93 0.90
CA PRO A 68 -2.59 5.04 0.85
C PRO A 68 -1.74 5.23 -0.42
N GLU A 69 -2.37 5.51 -1.56
CA GLU A 69 -1.68 5.68 -2.85
C GLU A 69 -0.80 6.93 -2.86
N LYS A 70 -1.27 8.03 -2.25
CA LYS A 70 -0.46 9.25 -2.11
C LYS A 70 0.78 9.00 -1.27
N ILE A 71 0.64 8.24 -0.18
CA ILE A 71 1.78 7.87 0.67
C ILE A 71 2.74 6.97 -0.08
N ALA A 72 2.24 5.91 -0.75
CA ALA A 72 3.09 4.99 -1.50
C ALA A 72 3.85 5.73 -2.61
N PHE A 73 3.21 6.67 -3.32
CA PHE A 73 3.87 7.50 -4.31
C PHE A 73 4.94 8.40 -3.69
N PHE A 74 4.63 9.06 -2.58
CA PHE A 74 5.58 9.90 -1.85
C PHE A 74 6.81 9.14 -1.36
N LEU A 75 6.65 7.91 -0.88
CA LEU A 75 7.77 7.07 -0.40
C LEU A 75 8.72 6.62 -1.52
N LEU A 76 8.22 6.58 -2.76
CA LEU A 76 9.00 6.20 -3.94
C LEU A 76 9.70 7.40 -4.59
N ASP A 77 9.39 8.63 -4.16
CA ASP A 77 10.02 9.85 -4.66
C ASP A 77 11.12 10.33 -3.69
N PRO A 78 12.40 10.32 -4.07
CA PRO A 78 13.48 10.87 -3.25
C PRO A 78 13.25 12.35 -2.93
N HIS A 79 13.33 12.74 -1.65
CA HIS A 79 13.16 14.15 -1.27
C HIS A 79 14.14 14.61 -0.17
N PRO A 80 14.51 15.91 -0.12
CA PRO A 80 15.65 16.39 0.68
C PRO A 80 15.57 16.21 2.21
N LYS A 81 14.36 15.93 2.74
CA LYS A 81 14.10 15.82 4.18
C LYS A 81 14.09 14.38 4.70
N MET A 82 14.12 13.39 3.81
CA MET A 82 14.13 11.96 4.17
C MET A 82 15.21 11.24 3.35
N PRO A 83 15.96 10.30 3.94
CA PRO A 83 16.86 9.45 3.17
C PRO A 83 16.08 8.69 2.08
N SER A 84 16.73 8.39 0.96
CA SER A 84 16.18 7.42 0.01
C SER A 84 16.27 6.03 0.60
N PHE A 85 15.14 5.38 0.80
CA PHE A 85 15.08 3.98 1.22
C PHE A 85 14.94 3.06 0.00
N PRO A 86 15.53 1.86 0.03
CA PRO A 86 15.46 0.91 -1.08
C PRO A 86 14.10 0.17 -1.10
N LEU A 87 12.99 0.92 -1.09
CA LEU A 87 11.64 0.39 -1.09
C LEU A 87 11.18 0.09 -2.51
N ASN A 88 10.56 -1.07 -2.72
CA ASN A 88 9.78 -1.36 -3.91
C ASN A 88 8.32 -0.90 -3.77
N ARG A 89 7.53 -1.02 -4.85
CA ARG A 89 6.14 -0.55 -4.87
C ARG A 89 5.23 -1.26 -3.87
N LEU A 90 5.45 -2.55 -3.63
CA LEU A 90 4.67 -3.32 -2.65
C LEU A 90 5.03 -2.89 -1.23
N GLU A 91 6.32 -2.76 -0.92
CA GLU A 91 6.78 -2.29 0.40
C GLU A 91 6.29 -0.87 0.71
N ALA A 92 6.26 0.03 -0.28
CA ALA A 92 5.69 1.36 -0.12
C ALA A 92 4.17 1.32 0.13
N ALA A 93 3.45 0.40 -0.54
CA ALA A 93 2.01 0.19 -0.32
C ALA A 93 1.73 -0.40 1.07
N ASP A 94 2.56 -1.33 1.54
CA ASP A 94 2.46 -1.94 2.87
C ASP A 94 2.65 -0.88 3.97
N ILE A 95 3.69 -0.04 3.86
CA ILE A 95 3.90 1.09 4.79
C ILE A 95 2.70 2.05 4.74
N ALA A 96 2.18 2.35 3.55
CA ALA A 96 1.01 3.22 3.41
C ALA A 96 -0.25 2.64 4.06
N ALA A 97 -0.46 1.31 3.93
CA ALA A 97 -1.54 0.60 4.59
C ALA A 97 -1.39 0.63 6.11
N TYR A 98 -0.17 0.45 6.61
CA TYR A 98 0.13 0.60 8.03
C TYR A 98 -0.22 2.01 8.53
N ILE A 99 0.24 3.07 7.86
CA ILE A 99 -0.14 4.45 8.25
C ILE A 99 -1.66 4.61 8.24
N GLY A 100 -2.34 4.11 7.21
CA GLY A 100 -3.80 4.16 7.12
C GLY A 100 -4.51 3.46 8.29
N SER A 101 -3.98 2.34 8.76
CA SER A 101 -4.53 1.59 9.90
C SER A 101 -4.51 2.36 11.22
N LEU A 102 -3.69 3.41 11.32
CA LEU A 102 -3.57 4.24 12.53
C LEU A 102 -4.59 5.38 12.60
N ARG A 103 -5.45 5.53 11.58
CA ARG A 103 -6.54 6.51 11.59
C ARG A 103 -7.58 6.10 12.64
N LYS A 104 -7.90 7.03 13.55
CA LYS A 104 -8.97 6.90 14.56
C LYS A 104 -10.15 7.78 14.21
#